data_AF-A0A667I3U7-F1
#
_entry.id   AF-A0A667I3U7-F1
#
_cell.length_a   1.000
_cell.length_b   1.000
_cell.length_c   1.000
_cell.angle_alpha   90.00
_cell.angle_beta   90.00
_cell.angle_gamma   90.00
#
_symmetry.space_group_name_H-M   'P 1'
#
loop_
_entity.id
_entity.type
_entity.pdbx_description
1 polymer ?
#
loop_
_entity_poly.entity_id
_entity_poly.type
_entity_poly.pdbx_seq_one_letter_code
_entity_poly.pdbx_strand_id
1 'polypeptide(L)'
;MGVGVLSTERTRWEEPGKKLYSVEATSYALLALLVLKDFDFVRPVATWLNEQRYYGGGYGSTQATFMVFQALAQYQKDVPDHKDLNLEVSIELPSRNSLIKHTILWESASLLRSEETKKNEDFVVTAKGKGQGTLSVVTMYHAKLKSKHTCKKFDLRVDIRRAPEDVKRPQEALNTMILDICTKYLGDQDATMSILDISMMTGFSPDTGDLDLLSNGVDRYISKYELNKAFSNKNTLIIYLDKISHDQEDCLTFKVHQYFNVGLIQPGSVKVYSYYNLDENCIRFYHPDKEDGLLSKLCHKDMCRCAEENCFMHPMDEKITLDERLDKACEPGVDYVYKTRLLKKELSEDFDDYVMVVEQIIKSGSDEVQVGQERRFISHIKCREALKLQEGKHYLMWGMSADLWGEKPNISYIIGKDTWLEQWPEADECQDEENEKLCQDLANFTENMVVFGCPN
;
A
#
# COMPACT_ATOMS: atom_id res chain seq x y z
N MET A 1 31.67 -7.39 -21.27
CA MET A 1 30.42 -7.46 -22.05
C MET A 1 30.04 -8.92 -22.17
N GLY A 2 28.99 -9.35 -21.48
CA GLY A 2 28.43 -10.70 -21.67
C GLY A 2 27.75 -10.78 -23.02
N VAL A 3 28.06 -11.80 -23.81
CA VAL A 3 27.45 -12.02 -25.12
C VAL A 3 26.05 -12.59 -24.87
N GLY A 4 25.01 -11.76 -24.98
CA GLY A 4 23.63 -12.23 -24.97
C GLY A 4 23.42 -13.28 -26.07
N VAL A 5 22.61 -14.30 -25.81
CA VAL A 5 22.34 -15.35 -26.79
C VAL A 5 21.20 -14.88 -27.70
N LEU A 6 21.35 -15.08 -29.01
CA LEU A 6 20.27 -14.79 -29.96
C LEU A 6 19.08 -15.69 -29.65
N SER A 7 17.89 -15.12 -29.52
CA SER A 7 16.68 -15.87 -29.24
C SER A 7 16.38 -16.90 -30.35
N THR A 8 15.68 -17.97 -29.99
CA THR A 8 15.22 -19.00 -30.93
C THR A 8 14.37 -18.43 -32.06
N GLU A 9 13.64 -17.34 -31.78
CA GLU A 9 12.80 -16.60 -32.73
C GLU A 9 13.59 -15.62 -33.61
N ARG A 10 14.91 -15.45 -33.35
CA ARG A 10 15.80 -14.55 -34.08
C ARG A 10 15.37 -13.07 -34.03
N THR A 11 14.73 -12.67 -32.93
CA THR A 11 14.17 -11.31 -32.75
C THR A 11 14.93 -10.46 -31.74
N ARG A 12 15.73 -11.07 -30.86
CA ARG A 12 16.37 -10.38 -29.74
C ARG A 12 17.63 -11.09 -29.25
N TRP A 13 18.47 -10.36 -28.52
CA TRP A 13 19.59 -10.90 -27.76
C TRP A 13 19.25 -10.80 -26.28
N GLU A 14 19.10 -11.94 -25.62
CA GLU A 14 18.61 -11.97 -24.25
C GLU A 14 19.49 -12.77 -23.29
N GLU A 15 19.38 -12.41 -22.01
CA GLU A 15 19.93 -13.15 -20.89
C GLU A 15 18.81 -13.39 -19.85
N PRO A 16 18.59 -14.63 -19.38
CA PRO A 16 17.51 -14.94 -18.45
C PRO A 16 17.54 -14.07 -17.19
N GLY A 17 16.40 -13.48 -16.83
CA GLY A 17 16.25 -12.66 -15.61
C GLY A 17 16.78 -11.21 -15.73
N LYS A 18 17.37 -10.84 -16.88
CA LYS A 18 18.00 -9.53 -17.10
C LYS A 18 17.32 -8.77 -18.23
N LYS A 19 16.08 -8.34 -17.98
CA LYS A 19 15.23 -7.71 -19.01
C LYS A 19 15.84 -6.41 -19.55
N LEU A 20 16.21 -5.47 -18.69
CA LEU A 20 16.73 -4.17 -19.10
C LEU A 20 18.06 -4.28 -19.85
N TYR A 21 18.94 -5.18 -19.42
CA TYR A 21 20.18 -5.47 -20.14
C TYR A 21 19.93 -6.14 -21.50
N SER A 22 18.92 -7.01 -21.62
CA SER A 22 18.54 -7.63 -22.89
C SER A 22 18.02 -6.59 -23.88
N VAL A 23 17.27 -5.59 -23.39
CA VAL A 23 16.81 -4.44 -24.19
C VAL A 23 17.99 -3.61 -24.70
N GLU A 24 18.96 -3.33 -23.84
CA GLU A 24 20.18 -2.60 -24.21
C GLU A 24 21.01 -3.38 -25.25
N ALA A 25 21.29 -4.66 -24.99
CA ALA A 25 22.05 -5.53 -25.89
C ALA A 25 21.39 -5.66 -27.28
N THR A 26 20.07 -5.81 -27.31
CA THR A 26 19.31 -5.87 -28.56
C THR A 26 19.33 -4.54 -29.31
N SER A 27 19.38 -3.41 -28.59
CA SER A 27 19.51 -2.08 -29.20
C SER A 27 20.87 -1.90 -29.90
N TYR A 28 21.96 -2.36 -29.27
CA TYR A 28 23.27 -2.40 -29.93
C TYR A 28 23.29 -3.33 -31.14
N ALA A 29 22.64 -4.50 -31.05
CA ALA A 29 22.54 -5.42 -32.17
C ALA A 29 21.77 -4.80 -33.34
N LEU A 30 20.66 -4.08 -33.08
CA LEU A 30 19.92 -3.34 -34.11
C LEU A 30 20.79 -2.30 -34.81
N LEU A 31 21.55 -1.49 -34.04
CA LEU A 31 22.48 -0.51 -34.61
C LEU A 31 23.56 -1.19 -35.46
N ALA A 32 24.10 -2.32 -35.03
CA ALA A 32 25.10 -3.08 -35.80
C ALA A 32 24.52 -3.61 -37.12
N LEU A 33 23.30 -4.16 -37.10
CA LEU A 33 22.61 -4.63 -38.30
C LEU A 33 22.34 -3.50 -39.30
N LEU A 34 21.97 -2.31 -38.81
CA LEU A 34 21.78 -1.12 -39.64
C LEU A 34 23.09 -0.68 -40.31
N VAL A 35 24.22 -0.71 -39.58
CA VAL A 35 25.55 -0.41 -40.15
C VAL A 35 25.94 -1.43 -41.21
N LEU A 36 25.63 -2.71 -41.00
CA LEU A 36 25.86 -3.80 -41.95
C LEU A 36 24.87 -3.77 -43.13
N LYS A 37 23.85 -2.91 -43.08
CA LYS A 37 22.76 -2.79 -44.07
C LYS A 37 21.96 -4.08 -44.27
N ASP A 38 21.85 -4.90 -43.23
CA ASP A 38 21.07 -6.14 -43.24
C ASP A 38 19.60 -5.85 -42.92
N PHE A 39 18.90 -5.18 -43.84
CA PHE A 39 17.55 -4.67 -43.59
C PHE A 39 16.49 -5.76 -43.45
N ASP A 40 16.74 -6.97 -43.97
CA ASP A 40 15.82 -8.11 -43.85
C ASP A 40 15.68 -8.58 -42.40
N PHE A 41 16.75 -8.48 -41.63
CA PHE A 41 16.81 -8.92 -40.23
C PHE A 41 16.44 -7.82 -39.22
N VAL A 42 16.47 -6.56 -39.63
CA VAL A 42 16.28 -5.37 -38.77
C VAL A 42 14.82 -5.21 -38.31
N ARG A 43 13.84 -5.53 -39.17
CA ARG A 43 12.41 -5.27 -38.89
C ARG A 43 11.83 -6.06 -37.71
N PRO A 44 12.09 -7.37 -37.56
CA PRO A 44 11.64 -8.13 -36.39
C PRO A 44 12.25 -7.61 -35.08
N VAL A 45 13.54 -7.23 -35.11
CA VAL A 45 14.26 -6.69 -33.96
C VAL A 45 13.70 -5.33 -33.51
N ALA A 46 13.44 -4.43 -34.47
CA ALA A 46 12.85 -3.12 -34.19
C ALA A 46 11.42 -3.23 -33.63
N THR A 47 10.62 -4.17 -34.14
CA THR A 47 9.27 -4.45 -33.62
C THR A 47 9.34 -4.92 -32.17
N TRP A 48 10.21 -5.89 -31.88
CA TRP A 48 10.37 -6.40 -30.52
C TRP A 48 10.77 -5.30 -29.54
N LEU A 49 11.77 -4.45 -29.90
CA LEU A 49 12.20 -3.34 -29.06
C LEU A 49 11.07 -2.36 -28.75
N ASN A 50 10.19 -2.06 -29.72
CA ASN A 50 9.03 -1.19 -29.51
C ASN A 50 8.04 -1.74 -28.48
N GLU A 51 7.96 -3.06 -28.34
CA GLU A 51 7.03 -3.74 -27.42
C GLU A 51 7.55 -3.80 -25.98
N GLN A 52 8.85 -3.59 -25.72
CA GLN A 52 9.46 -3.79 -24.39
C GLN A 52 9.23 -2.63 -23.38
N ARG A 53 8.11 -1.91 -23.49
CA ARG A 53 7.78 -0.73 -22.67
C ARG A 53 7.16 -1.07 -21.31
N TYR A 54 7.84 -1.91 -20.54
CA TYR A 54 7.30 -2.53 -19.32
C TYR A 54 7.07 -1.58 -18.13
N TYR A 55 7.78 -0.46 -18.04
CA TYR A 55 7.76 0.40 -16.85
C TYR A 55 6.92 1.64 -17.10
N GLY A 56 5.61 1.53 -16.84
CA GLY A 56 4.67 2.64 -17.01
C GLY A 56 4.56 3.14 -18.46
N GLY A 57 4.79 2.26 -19.44
CA GLY A 57 4.85 2.64 -20.86
C GLY A 57 6.23 3.14 -21.34
N GLY A 58 7.27 3.08 -20.49
CA GLY A 58 8.67 3.35 -20.85
C GLY A 58 9.61 2.15 -20.60
N TYR A 59 10.91 2.36 -20.84
CA TYR A 59 11.95 1.31 -20.75
C TYR A 59 12.65 1.23 -19.39
N GLY A 60 12.21 1.98 -18.38
CA GLY A 60 12.59 1.78 -16.98
C GLY A 60 13.94 2.35 -16.52
N SER A 61 15.01 2.31 -17.32
CA SER A 61 16.32 2.88 -16.94
C SER A 61 16.87 3.84 -18.01
N THR A 62 17.78 4.73 -17.62
CA THR A 62 18.36 5.74 -18.53
C THR A 62 19.11 5.10 -19.69
N GLN A 63 19.95 4.09 -19.44
CA GLN A 63 20.73 3.42 -20.50
C GLN A 63 19.84 2.67 -21.48
N ALA A 64 18.92 1.84 -20.98
CA ALA A 64 17.98 1.13 -21.83
C ALA A 64 17.14 2.11 -22.66
N THR A 65 16.61 3.15 -22.02
CA THR A 65 15.79 4.17 -22.69
C THR A 65 16.59 4.91 -23.78
N PHE A 66 17.80 5.37 -23.47
CA PHE A 66 18.64 6.08 -24.42
C PHE A 66 19.02 5.21 -25.62
N MET A 67 19.50 3.99 -25.36
CA MET A 67 19.95 3.08 -26.40
C MET A 67 18.81 2.65 -27.32
N VAL A 68 17.62 2.35 -26.76
CA VAL A 68 16.45 1.98 -27.56
C VAL A 68 16.02 3.15 -28.45
N PHE A 69 15.92 4.36 -27.90
CA PHE A 69 15.52 5.52 -28.71
C PHE A 69 16.54 5.84 -29.80
N GLN A 70 17.83 5.73 -29.52
CA GLN A 70 18.88 5.91 -30.53
C GLN A 70 18.74 4.87 -31.65
N ALA A 71 18.58 3.59 -31.30
CA ALA A 71 18.47 2.50 -32.26
C ALA A 71 17.21 2.62 -33.14
N LEU A 72 16.06 2.92 -32.54
CA LEU A 72 14.80 3.10 -33.26
C LEU A 72 14.80 4.37 -34.12
N ALA A 73 15.41 5.45 -33.66
CA ALA A 73 15.55 6.67 -34.46
C ALA A 73 16.46 6.43 -35.69
N GLN A 74 17.57 5.72 -35.51
CA GLN A 74 18.45 5.37 -36.61
C GLN A 74 17.78 4.40 -37.59
N TYR A 75 16.99 3.43 -37.10
CA TYR A 75 16.17 2.56 -37.94
C TYR A 75 15.20 3.36 -38.83
N GLN A 76 14.46 4.31 -38.26
CA GLN A 76 13.55 5.16 -39.03
C GLN A 76 14.29 6.05 -40.04
N LYS A 77 15.52 6.47 -39.74
CA LYS A 77 16.33 7.28 -40.65
C LYS A 77 16.85 6.47 -41.85
N ASP A 78 17.32 5.24 -41.61
CA ASP A 78 17.98 4.41 -42.63
C ASP A 78 16.99 3.53 -43.42
N VAL A 79 15.82 3.23 -42.84
CA VAL A 79 14.74 2.44 -43.46
C VAL A 79 13.49 3.32 -43.62
N PRO A 80 13.48 4.22 -44.62
CA PRO A 80 12.40 5.17 -44.77
C PRO A 80 11.11 4.55 -45.33
N ASP A 81 10.12 4.27 -44.48
CA ASP A 81 8.79 3.74 -44.85
C ASP A 81 7.70 4.84 -45.00
N HIS A 82 8.12 6.08 -45.29
CA HIS A 82 7.44 7.30 -44.84
C HIS A 82 6.28 7.85 -45.69
N LYS A 83 5.79 7.16 -46.72
CA LYS A 83 4.80 7.76 -47.64
C LYS A 83 3.37 7.25 -47.48
N ASP A 84 3.17 6.16 -46.75
CA ASP A 84 1.89 5.45 -46.71
C ASP A 84 1.24 5.41 -45.31
N LEU A 85 1.71 6.19 -44.33
CA LEU A 85 1.11 6.20 -42.98
C LEU A 85 -0.30 6.81 -43.01
N ASN A 86 -1.29 5.95 -42.90
CA ASN A 86 -2.71 6.26 -42.78
C ASN A 86 -3.37 5.17 -41.94
N LEU A 87 -3.41 5.38 -40.62
CA LEU A 87 -4.04 4.47 -39.66
C LEU A 87 -5.30 5.09 -39.08
N GLU A 88 -6.43 4.41 -39.22
CA GLU A 88 -7.65 4.66 -38.45
C GLU A 88 -7.67 3.70 -37.26
N VAL A 89 -7.62 4.25 -36.05
CA VAL A 89 -7.65 3.50 -34.79
C VAL A 89 -8.96 3.81 -34.09
N SER A 90 -9.74 2.78 -33.76
CA SER A 90 -10.97 2.91 -32.99
C SER A 90 -10.90 2.12 -31.68
N ILE A 91 -11.29 2.76 -30.58
CA ILE A 91 -11.28 2.22 -29.22
C ILE A 91 -12.72 2.10 -28.73
N GLU A 92 -13.10 0.88 -28.35
CA GLU A 92 -14.44 0.53 -27.85
C GLU A 92 -14.36 0.17 -26.37
N LEU A 93 -14.85 1.07 -25.51
CA LEU A 93 -14.88 0.92 -24.06
C LEU A 93 -16.30 0.53 -23.59
N PRO A 94 -16.50 -0.56 -22.84
CA PRO A 94 -17.82 -0.96 -22.34
C PRO A 94 -18.53 0.12 -21.51
N SER A 95 -17.79 0.97 -20.81
CA SER A 95 -18.35 2.05 -20.00
C SER A 95 -18.79 3.29 -20.78
N ARG A 96 -18.48 3.37 -22.08
CA ARG A 96 -18.86 4.50 -22.94
C ARG A 96 -19.75 4.03 -24.08
N ASN A 97 -20.82 4.77 -24.35
CA ASN A 97 -21.74 4.46 -25.45
C ASN A 97 -21.21 4.85 -26.83
N SER A 98 -20.14 5.65 -26.90
CA SER A 98 -19.57 6.15 -28.16
C SER A 98 -18.20 5.54 -28.44
N LEU A 99 -18.01 5.11 -29.70
CA LEU A 99 -16.73 4.65 -30.22
C LEU A 99 -15.77 5.84 -30.34
N ILE A 100 -14.59 5.72 -29.73
CA ILE A 100 -13.54 6.73 -29.85
C ILE A 100 -12.76 6.42 -31.12
N LYS A 101 -12.56 7.41 -31.99
CA LYS A 101 -11.84 7.25 -33.25
C LYS A 101 -10.71 8.26 -33.38
N HIS A 102 -9.54 7.78 -33.75
CA HIS A 102 -8.36 8.58 -34.04
C HIS A 102 -7.84 8.24 -35.43
N THR A 103 -7.47 9.26 -36.20
CA THR A 103 -6.77 9.08 -37.49
C THR A 103 -5.35 9.56 -37.33
N ILE A 104 -4.39 8.69 -37.65
CA ILE A 104 -2.96 8.95 -37.60
C ILE A 104 -2.45 8.99 -39.03
N LEU A 105 -2.08 10.18 -39.46
CA LEU A 105 -1.48 10.46 -40.76
C LEU A 105 -0.01 10.83 -40.57
N TRP A 106 0.79 10.75 -41.64
CA TRP A 106 2.17 11.24 -41.62
C TRP A 106 2.32 12.64 -41.00
N GLU A 107 1.44 13.57 -41.36
CA GLU A 107 1.44 14.96 -40.86
C GLU A 107 1.21 15.07 -39.34
N SER A 108 0.54 14.08 -38.73
CA SER A 108 0.22 14.06 -37.31
C SER A 108 0.87 12.90 -36.56
N ALA A 109 1.87 12.25 -37.17
CA ALA A 109 2.54 11.06 -36.64
C ALA A 109 3.30 11.34 -35.34
N SER A 110 3.78 12.57 -35.15
CA SER A 110 4.48 12.99 -33.93
C SER A 110 3.53 13.35 -32.78
N LEU A 111 2.22 13.49 -33.04
CA LEU A 111 1.25 13.88 -32.02
C LEU A 111 0.73 12.64 -31.28
N LEU A 112 1.02 12.55 -29.98
CA LEU A 112 0.47 11.53 -29.10
C LEU A 112 -1.05 11.70 -28.95
N ARG A 113 -1.79 10.59 -29.04
CA ARG A 113 -3.22 10.53 -28.72
C ARG A 113 -3.39 9.74 -27.42
N SER A 114 -4.07 10.30 -26.44
CA SER A 114 -4.28 9.70 -25.11
C SER A 114 -5.75 9.76 -24.73
N GLU A 115 -6.27 8.69 -24.13
CA GLU A 115 -7.62 8.59 -23.58
C GLU A 115 -7.55 8.07 -22.15
N GLU A 116 -8.41 8.58 -21.27
CA GLU A 116 -8.46 8.18 -19.86
C GLU A 116 -9.84 7.62 -19.48
N THR A 117 -9.82 6.61 -18.60
CA THR A 117 -11.01 6.03 -17.98
C THR A 117 -10.75 5.77 -16.50
N LYS A 118 -11.79 5.92 -15.68
CA LYS A 118 -11.74 5.64 -14.23
C LYS A 118 -12.05 4.18 -13.89
N LYS A 119 -12.48 3.39 -14.88
CA LYS A 119 -12.84 1.97 -14.71
C LYS A 119 -11.73 1.09 -15.28
N ASN A 120 -11.35 0.06 -14.52
CA ASN A 120 -10.45 -0.98 -15.00
C ASN A 120 -11.28 -2.09 -15.64
N GLU A 121 -11.48 -1.99 -16.95
CA GLU A 121 -12.30 -2.90 -17.76
C GLU A 121 -11.57 -3.30 -19.02
N ASP A 122 -11.84 -4.50 -19.53
CA ASP A 122 -11.33 -4.94 -20.82
C ASP A 122 -12.01 -4.15 -21.95
N PHE A 123 -11.24 -3.82 -22.99
CA PHE A 123 -11.73 -3.02 -24.12
C PHE A 123 -11.11 -3.51 -25.43
N VAL A 124 -11.74 -3.13 -26.54
CA VAL A 124 -11.32 -3.57 -27.88
C VAL A 124 -10.73 -2.41 -28.66
N VAL A 125 -9.59 -2.65 -29.31
CA VAL A 125 -8.97 -1.70 -30.24
C VAL A 125 -8.94 -2.30 -31.63
N THR A 126 -9.49 -1.58 -32.60
CA THR A 126 -9.43 -1.95 -34.02
C THR A 126 -8.59 -0.92 -34.77
N ALA A 127 -7.54 -1.37 -35.45
CA ALA A 127 -6.71 -0.54 -36.32
C ALA A 127 -6.90 -0.96 -37.78
N LYS A 128 -7.11 0.02 -38.68
CA LYS A 128 -7.28 -0.19 -40.12
C LYS A 128 -6.40 0.78 -40.90
N GLY A 129 -5.96 0.35 -42.09
CA GLY A 129 -5.17 1.18 -42.99
C GLY A 129 -3.71 0.73 -43.11
N LYS A 130 -2.84 1.67 -43.48
CA LYS A 130 -1.42 1.41 -43.76
C LYS A 130 -0.53 2.12 -42.76
N GLY A 131 0.57 1.46 -42.37
CA GLY A 131 1.56 1.99 -41.44
C GLY A 131 1.67 1.18 -40.16
N GLN A 132 2.51 1.64 -39.24
CA GLN A 132 2.78 0.99 -37.96
C GLN A 132 2.66 2.03 -36.84
N GLY A 133 2.19 1.58 -35.69
CA GLY A 133 2.08 2.39 -34.48
C GLY A 133 2.20 1.53 -33.23
N THR A 134 2.21 2.18 -32.07
CA THR A 134 2.29 1.52 -30.77
C THR A 134 1.14 1.99 -29.91
N LEU A 135 0.42 1.04 -29.31
CA LEU A 135 -0.57 1.29 -28.27
C LEU A 135 0.03 0.90 -26.92
N SER A 136 -0.06 1.79 -25.93
CA SER A 136 0.31 1.51 -24.55
C SER A 136 -0.87 1.74 -23.62
N VAL A 137 -1.18 0.75 -22.79
CA VAL A 137 -2.24 0.82 -21.79
C VAL A 137 -1.60 0.80 -20.41
N VAL A 138 -1.84 1.84 -19.61
CA VAL A 138 -1.25 1.98 -18.28
C VAL A 138 -2.36 2.23 -17.27
N THR A 139 -2.55 1.28 -16.34
CA THR A 139 -3.51 1.41 -15.24
C THR A 139 -2.80 1.89 -13.99
N MET A 140 -3.16 3.08 -13.50
CA MET A 140 -2.66 3.61 -12.23
C MET A 140 -3.69 3.37 -11.12
N TYR A 141 -3.26 2.75 -10.02
CA TYR A 141 -4.13 2.46 -8.88
C TYR A 141 -3.33 2.39 -7.58
N HIS A 142 -4.02 2.50 -6.44
CA HIS A 142 -3.43 2.23 -5.13
C HIS A 142 -3.47 0.73 -4.85
N ALA A 143 -2.31 0.07 -4.89
CA ALA A 143 -2.19 -1.34 -4.58
C ALA A 143 -2.08 -1.57 -3.06
N LYS A 144 -2.75 -2.62 -2.56
CA LYS A 144 -2.48 -3.14 -1.21
C LYS A 144 -1.13 -3.87 -1.22
N LEU A 145 -0.37 -3.71 -0.14
CA LEU A 145 0.88 -4.42 0.04
C LEU A 145 0.61 -5.92 0.19
N LYS A 146 1.24 -6.78 -0.61
CA LYS A 146 1.21 -8.22 -0.35
C LYS A 146 2.02 -8.46 0.93
N SER A 147 1.47 -9.20 1.90
CA SER A 147 2.09 -9.45 3.22
C SER A 147 3.52 -10.02 3.15
N LYS A 148 3.90 -10.59 2.00
CA LYS A 148 5.26 -11.01 1.67
C LYS A 148 5.72 -10.32 0.40
N HIS A 149 6.11 -9.04 0.46
CA HIS A 149 6.97 -8.50 -0.60
C HIS A 149 8.28 -9.28 -0.59
N THR A 150 8.43 -10.14 -1.60
CA THR A 150 9.67 -10.87 -1.82
C THR A 150 10.71 -9.88 -2.31
N CYS A 151 11.64 -9.54 -1.42
CA CYS A 151 12.81 -8.78 -1.79
C CYS A 151 13.62 -9.61 -2.78
N LYS A 152 13.85 -9.05 -3.96
CA LYS A 152 14.55 -9.73 -5.04
C LYS A 152 15.97 -9.17 -5.10
N LYS A 153 16.95 -10.05 -4.85
CA LYS A 153 18.39 -9.75 -4.92
C LYS A 153 18.92 -8.73 -3.91
N PHE A 154 18.09 -8.19 -3.04
CA PHE A 154 18.51 -7.33 -1.93
C PHE A 154 17.96 -7.86 -0.61
N ASP A 155 18.79 -7.78 0.43
CA ASP A 155 18.35 -7.81 1.82
C ASP A 155 18.34 -6.37 2.35
N LEU A 156 17.27 -5.99 3.03
CA LEU A 156 17.05 -4.62 3.51
C LEU A 156 16.45 -4.67 4.91
N ARG A 157 17.17 -4.07 5.86
CA ARG A 157 16.71 -3.81 7.23
C ARG A 157 16.58 -2.30 7.43
N VAL A 158 15.47 -1.89 8.03
CA VAL A 158 15.17 -0.49 8.32
C VAL A 158 14.67 -0.42 9.74
N ASP A 159 15.37 0.30 10.58
CA ASP A 159 15.03 0.48 11.99
C ASP A 159 14.93 1.98 12.28
N ILE A 160 13.97 2.36 13.10
CA ILE A 160 13.82 3.73 13.58
C ILE A 160 13.75 3.75 15.10
N ARG A 161 14.51 4.64 15.72
CA ARG A 161 14.55 4.77 17.18
C ARG A 161 14.56 6.23 17.62
N ARG A 162 14.07 6.49 18.83
CA ARG A 162 14.14 7.83 19.41
C ARG A 162 15.61 8.21 19.65
N ALA A 163 15.96 9.44 19.29
CA ALA A 163 17.28 9.96 19.59
C ALA A 163 17.43 10.14 21.12
N PRO A 164 18.62 9.88 21.69
CA PRO A 164 18.94 10.25 23.06
C PRO A 164 18.68 11.75 23.34
N GLU A 165 18.34 12.11 24.59
CA GLU A 165 17.96 13.48 24.96
C GLU A 165 19.07 14.53 24.77
N ASP A 166 20.33 14.11 24.75
CA ASP A 166 21.51 14.94 24.55
C ASP A 166 21.78 15.31 23.08
N VAL A 167 21.02 14.73 22.15
CA VAL A 167 21.18 14.98 20.72
C VAL A 167 20.69 16.38 20.35
N LYS A 168 21.53 17.13 19.62
CA LYS A 168 21.17 18.44 19.09
C LYS A 168 19.92 18.35 18.22
N ARG A 169 18.88 19.09 18.61
CA ARG A 169 17.60 19.22 17.90
C ARG A 169 17.44 20.65 17.37
N PRO A 170 16.98 20.85 16.13
CA PRO A 170 16.59 22.17 15.63
C PRO A 170 15.50 22.80 16.53
N GLN A 171 15.54 24.12 16.75
CA GLN A 171 14.59 24.80 17.66
C GLN A 171 13.12 24.61 17.25
N GLU A 172 12.86 24.51 15.94
CA GLU A 172 11.52 24.35 15.37
C GLU A 172 11.02 22.89 15.38
N ALA A 173 11.90 21.93 15.68
CA ALA A 173 11.55 20.52 15.70
C ALA A 173 10.97 20.10 17.07
N LEU A 174 9.82 19.43 17.02
CA LEU A 174 9.11 18.88 18.18
C LEU A 174 9.82 17.63 18.74
N ASN A 175 10.35 16.78 17.87
CA ASN A 175 10.99 15.53 18.24
C ASN A 175 12.13 15.17 17.27
N THR A 176 13.05 14.30 17.69
CA THR A 176 14.13 13.77 16.85
C THR A 176 14.23 12.26 16.99
N MET A 177 14.36 11.59 15.86
CA MET A 177 14.57 10.14 15.76
C MET A 177 15.80 9.88 14.89
N ILE A 178 16.35 8.67 15.02
CA ILE A 178 17.48 8.18 14.24
C ILE A 178 16.93 7.07 13.34
N LEU A 179 17.14 7.21 12.03
CA LEU A 179 16.78 6.22 11.02
C LEU A 179 18.04 5.46 10.63
N ASP A 180 18.03 4.15 10.86
CA ASP A 180 19.10 3.21 10.57
C ASP A 180 18.67 2.34 9.36
N ILE A 181 19.43 2.37 8.27
CA ILE A 181 19.13 1.64 7.03
C ILE A 181 20.32 0.76 6.70
N CYS A 182 20.14 -0.56 6.67
CA CYS A 182 21.18 -1.50 6.27
C CYS A 182 20.72 -2.31 5.06
N THR A 183 21.58 -2.43 4.06
CA THR A 183 21.30 -3.18 2.84
C THR A 183 22.46 -4.07 2.44
N LYS A 184 22.15 -5.23 1.89
CA LYS A 184 23.14 -6.17 1.35
C LYS A 184 22.65 -6.72 0.01
N TYR A 185 23.55 -6.86 -0.95
CA TYR A 185 23.21 -7.49 -2.23
C TYR A 185 23.33 -9.01 -2.14
N LEU A 186 22.39 -9.72 -2.74
CA LEU A 186 22.28 -11.19 -2.71
C LEU A 186 22.68 -11.84 -4.06
N GLY A 187 23.46 -11.13 -4.87
CA GLY A 187 24.09 -11.66 -6.06
C GLY A 187 25.50 -12.22 -5.79
N ASP A 188 26.13 -12.72 -6.85
CA ASP A 188 27.47 -13.33 -6.77
C ASP A 188 28.62 -12.30 -6.79
N GLN A 189 28.30 -11.03 -6.99
CA GLN A 189 29.23 -9.89 -7.06
C GLN A 189 28.56 -8.66 -6.48
N ASP A 190 29.34 -7.67 -6.03
CA ASP A 190 28.83 -6.37 -5.59
C ASP A 190 27.84 -5.79 -6.61
N ALA A 191 26.73 -5.25 -6.12
CA ALA A 191 25.83 -4.48 -6.97
C ALA A 191 26.54 -3.20 -7.41
N THR A 192 26.32 -2.82 -8.66
CA THR A 192 26.74 -1.52 -9.18
C THR A 192 25.90 -0.40 -8.55
N MET A 193 25.94 0.79 -9.15
CA MET A 193 25.18 1.96 -8.71
C MET A 193 23.72 1.60 -8.39
N SER A 194 23.31 1.92 -7.17
CA SER A 194 22.01 1.58 -6.60
C SER A 194 21.39 2.80 -5.95
N ILE A 195 20.06 2.83 -5.89
CA ILE A 195 19.30 3.95 -5.34
C ILE A 195 18.53 3.50 -4.11
N LEU A 196 18.61 4.31 -3.05
CA LEU A 196 17.70 4.29 -1.92
C LEU A 196 16.68 5.41 -2.08
N ASP A 197 15.43 5.03 -2.32
CA ASP A 197 14.27 5.92 -2.38
C ASP A 197 13.52 5.85 -1.04
N ILE A 198 13.64 6.92 -0.26
CA ILE A 198 13.19 7.00 1.12
C ILE A 198 12.03 7.98 1.21
N SER A 199 10.84 7.50 1.56
CA SER A 199 9.69 8.35 1.89
C SER A 199 9.64 8.61 3.39
N MET A 200 9.64 9.88 3.77
CA MET A 200 9.55 10.29 5.17
C MET A 200 8.13 10.03 5.72
N MET A 201 8.06 9.79 7.03
CA MET A 201 6.81 9.82 7.78
C MET A 201 6.17 11.21 7.70
N THR A 202 4.85 11.29 7.78
CA THR A 202 4.13 12.57 7.78
C THR A 202 4.60 13.47 8.92
N GLY A 203 5.00 14.70 8.58
CA GLY A 203 5.50 15.68 9.55
C GLY A 203 7.00 15.58 9.85
N PHE A 204 7.73 14.64 9.23
CA PHE A 204 9.17 14.46 9.42
C PHE A 204 10.00 14.99 8.24
N SER A 205 11.21 15.44 8.53
CA SER A 205 12.23 15.82 7.55
C SER A 205 13.62 15.36 8.00
N PRO A 206 14.49 14.89 7.10
CA PRO A 206 15.83 14.45 7.46
C PRO A 206 16.73 15.63 7.85
N ASP A 207 17.72 15.36 8.70
CA ASP A 207 18.79 16.28 9.07
C ASP A 207 19.76 16.43 7.88
N THR A 208 19.84 17.63 7.31
CA THR A 208 20.71 17.90 6.17
C THR A 208 22.19 17.87 6.54
N GLY A 209 22.55 18.19 7.78
CA GLY A 209 23.94 18.16 8.25
C GLY A 209 24.51 16.74 8.29
N ASP A 210 23.71 15.76 8.72
CA ASP A 210 24.10 14.34 8.66
C ASP A 210 24.26 13.86 7.22
N LEU A 211 23.32 14.24 6.33
CA LEU A 211 23.39 13.88 4.92
C LEU A 211 24.61 14.51 4.21
N ASP A 212 24.96 15.75 4.56
CA ASP A 212 26.16 16.42 4.05
C ASP A 212 27.44 15.73 4.51
N LEU A 213 27.48 15.21 5.75
CA LEU A 213 28.61 14.42 6.26
C LEU A 213 28.74 13.08 5.53
N LEU A 214 27.62 12.40 5.27
CA LEU A 214 27.61 11.13 4.53
C LEU A 214 28.05 11.30 3.06
N SER A 215 27.76 12.45 2.45
CA SER A 215 28.13 12.75 1.06
C SER A 215 29.55 13.30 0.91
N ASN A 216 30.01 14.16 1.84
CA ASN A 216 31.30 14.85 1.73
C ASN A 216 32.41 14.24 2.59
N GLY A 217 32.10 13.24 3.41
CA GLY A 217 33.07 12.54 4.26
C GLY A 217 34.18 11.84 3.47
N VAL A 218 35.30 11.55 4.14
CA VAL A 218 36.49 10.92 3.52
C VAL A 218 36.17 9.55 2.91
N ASP A 219 35.28 8.80 3.56
CA ASP A 219 34.86 7.46 3.13
C ASP A 219 33.75 7.48 2.06
N ARG A 220 33.14 8.66 1.78
CA ARG A 220 32.01 8.87 0.85
C ARG A 220 31.03 7.70 0.78
N TYR A 221 30.28 7.48 1.87
CA TYR A 221 29.25 6.44 1.91
C TYR A 221 28.10 6.69 0.92
N ILE A 222 27.85 7.96 0.57
CA ILE A 222 26.83 8.38 -0.39
C ILE A 222 27.46 9.21 -1.50
N SER A 223 27.12 8.92 -2.75
CA SER A 223 27.59 9.69 -3.90
C SER A 223 26.89 11.04 -4.01
N LYS A 224 25.56 11.04 -3.82
CA LYS A 224 24.70 12.23 -3.86
C LYS A 224 23.41 11.95 -3.10
N TYR A 225 22.76 12.99 -2.58
CA TYR A 225 21.37 12.92 -2.15
C TYR A 225 20.54 14.05 -2.77
N GLU A 226 19.24 13.80 -2.92
CA GLU A 226 18.26 14.75 -3.44
C GLU A 226 17.02 14.77 -2.55
N LEU A 227 16.62 15.97 -2.12
CA LEU A 227 15.37 16.20 -1.40
C LEU A 227 14.35 16.78 -2.38
N ASN A 228 13.30 16.02 -2.68
CA ASN A 228 12.27 16.48 -3.60
C ASN A 228 11.37 17.53 -2.93
N LYS A 229 11.58 18.82 -3.25
CA LYS A 229 10.80 19.94 -2.72
C LYS A 229 9.64 20.43 -3.61
N ALA A 230 9.28 19.78 -4.72
CA ALA A 230 8.35 20.40 -5.68
C ALA A 230 7.19 19.55 -6.25
N PHE A 231 7.29 18.22 -6.37
CA PHE A 231 6.27 17.45 -7.13
C PHE A 231 5.91 16.06 -6.57
N SER A 232 6.44 15.68 -5.41
CA SER A 232 6.04 14.45 -4.73
C SER A 232 5.01 14.77 -3.64
N ASN A 233 3.91 14.02 -3.59
CA ASN A 233 2.91 14.12 -2.52
C ASN A 233 3.49 13.73 -1.13
N LYS A 234 4.74 13.25 -1.08
CA LYS A 234 5.48 12.90 0.14
C LYS A 234 6.86 13.55 0.12
N ASN A 235 7.32 14.00 1.29
CA ASN A 235 8.70 14.41 1.50
C ASN A 235 9.62 13.20 1.25
N THR A 236 10.28 13.18 0.09
CA THR A 236 11.08 12.04 -0.39
C THR A 236 12.54 12.43 -0.48
N LEU A 237 13.39 11.54 0.03
CA LEU A 237 14.84 11.63 0.02
C LEU A 237 15.37 10.51 -0.89
N ILE A 238 16.10 10.89 -1.92
CA ILE A 238 16.76 9.94 -2.83
C ILE A 238 18.25 9.97 -2.49
N ILE A 239 18.82 8.80 -2.22
CA ILE A 239 20.25 8.61 -1.94
C ILE A 239 20.83 7.72 -3.04
N TYR A 240 21.93 8.16 -3.64
CA TYR A 240 22.67 7.42 -4.66
C TYR A 240 23.89 6.75 -4.02
N LEU A 241 24.00 5.44 -4.19
CA LEU A 241 25.14 4.63 -3.72
C LEU A 241 25.93 4.15 -4.94
N ASP A 242 27.25 4.30 -4.92
CA ASP A 242 28.12 3.84 -6.02
C ASP A 242 28.11 2.31 -6.19
N LYS A 243 28.01 1.60 -5.07
CA LYS A 243 27.91 0.14 -5.01
C LYS A 243 27.21 -0.31 -3.73
N ILE A 244 26.71 -1.55 -3.73
CA ILE A 244 26.27 -2.25 -2.52
C ILE A 244 27.01 -3.58 -2.44
N SER A 245 27.65 -3.84 -1.31
CA SER A 245 28.43 -5.05 -1.05
C SER A 245 27.55 -6.30 -1.11
N HIS A 246 28.07 -7.36 -1.73
CA HIS A 246 27.45 -8.69 -1.67
C HIS A 246 27.96 -9.54 -0.49
N ASP A 247 29.04 -9.11 0.15
CA ASP A 247 29.68 -9.84 1.27
C ASP A 247 29.21 -9.30 2.63
N GLN A 248 29.14 -7.98 2.79
CA GLN A 248 28.86 -7.28 4.04
C GLN A 248 27.58 -6.45 3.96
N GLU A 249 26.96 -6.13 5.10
CA GLU A 249 25.87 -5.15 5.15
C GLU A 249 26.45 -3.74 5.10
N ASP A 250 25.96 -2.94 4.15
CA ASP A 250 26.24 -1.51 4.07
C ASP A 250 25.14 -0.75 4.81
N CYS A 251 25.52 0.01 5.84
CA CYS A 251 24.59 0.71 6.72
C CYS A 251 24.75 2.22 6.64
N LEU A 252 23.62 2.94 6.65
CA LEU A 252 23.54 4.39 6.69
C LEU A 252 22.63 4.82 7.83
N THR A 253 23.08 5.81 8.59
CA THR A 253 22.35 6.33 9.75
C THR A 253 22.29 7.85 9.67
N PHE A 254 21.10 8.41 9.83
CA PHE A 254 20.92 9.86 9.93
C PHE A 254 19.70 10.22 10.78
N LYS A 255 19.69 11.44 11.31
CA LYS A 255 18.58 11.95 12.10
C LYS A 255 17.41 12.38 11.21
N VAL A 256 16.20 12.20 11.74
CA VAL A 256 14.96 12.73 11.18
C VAL A 256 14.22 13.53 12.27
N HIS A 257 13.75 14.72 11.91
CA HIS A 257 13.13 15.67 12.83
C HIS A 257 11.64 15.81 12.53
N GLN A 258 10.83 15.79 13.59
CA GLN A 258 9.39 16.01 13.52
C GLN A 258 9.09 17.50 13.66
N TYR A 259 8.44 18.11 12.67
CA TYR A 259 8.02 19.52 12.70
C TYR A 259 6.52 19.69 12.94
N PHE A 260 5.73 18.68 12.58
CA PHE A 260 4.27 18.69 12.74
C PHE A 260 3.83 17.53 13.62
N ASN A 261 2.99 17.84 14.61
CA ASN A 261 2.31 16.80 15.39
C ASN A 261 1.09 16.32 14.60
N VAL A 262 1.01 15.03 14.32
CA VAL A 262 -0.06 14.41 13.52
C VAL A 262 -0.62 13.25 14.34
N GLY A 263 -1.95 13.15 14.44
CA GLY A 263 -2.60 12.14 15.28
C GLY A 263 -2.36 10.70 14.80
N LEU A 264 -2.48 10.45 13.49
CA LEU A 264 -2.17 9.17 12.87
C LEU A 264 -1.01 9.37 11.87
N ILE A 265 0.20 9.02 12.30
CA ILE A 265 1.40 9.15 11.48
C ILE A 265 1.36 8.09 10.39
N GLN A 266 1.47 8.52 9.12
CA GLN A 266 1.64 7.57 8.03
C GLN A 266 3.07 7.00 8.07
N PRO A 267 3.25 5.67 7.99
CA PRO A 267 4.56 5.06 7.95
C PRO A 267 5.42 5.56 6.80
N GLY A 268 6.72 5.65 7.05
CA GLY A 268 7.72 5.89 6.02
C GLY A 268 8.06 4.59 5.29
N SER A 269 8.77 4.72 4.17
CA SER A 269 9.23 3.56 3.40
C SER A 269 10.64 3.76 2.87
N VAL A 270 11.43 2.70 2.84
CA VAL A 270 12.72 2.65 2.15
C VAL A 270 12.60 1.63 1.03
N LYS A 271 12.90 2.05 -0.19
CA LYS A 271 12.99 1.17 -1.35
C LYS A 271 14.41 1.22 -1.90
N VAL A 272 15.07 0.06 -1.93
CA VAL A 272 16.37 -0.13 -2.59
C VAL A 272 16.16 -0.77 -3.95
N TYR A 273 16.86 -0.30 -4.98
CA TYR A 273 16.87 -0.93 -6.30
C TYR A 273 18.15 -0.63 -7.08
N SER A 274 18.53 -1.55 -7.95
CA SER A 274 19.64 -1.37 -8.89
C SER A 274 19.26 -0.35 -9.97
N TYR A 275 20.16 0.59 -10.28
CA TYR A 275 19.90 1.64 -11.27
C TYR A 275 19.61 1.10 -12.67
N TYR A 276 20.27 0.01 -13.04
CA TYR A 276 20.17 -0.58 -14.38
C TYR A 276 19.15 -1.72 -14.47
N ASN A 277 18.72 -2.29 -13.34
CA ASN A 277 17.74 -3.38 -13.29
C ASN A 277 16.70 -3.16 -12.19
N LEU A 278 15.57 -2.54 -12.54
CA LEU A 278 14.49 -2.25 -11.59
C LEU A 278 13.76 -3.50 -11.07
N ASP A 279 13.93 -4.67 -11.71
CA ASP A 279 13.36 -5.94 -11.22
C ASP A 279 14.08 -6.44 -9.95
N GLU A 280 15.30 -5.96 -9.71
CA GLU A 280 16.07 -6.19 -8.48
C GLU A 280 15.79 -5.05 -7.50
N ASN A 281 14.83 -5.28 -6.60
CA ASN A 281 14.43 -4.30 -5.61
C ASN A 281 13.92 -4.95 -4.32
N CYS A 282 13.95 -4.18 -3.25
CA CYS A 282 13.36 -4.50 -1.97
C CYS A 282 12.73 -3.24 -1.36
N ILE A 283 11.60 -3.40 -0.67
CA ILE A 283 10.93 -2.32 0.04
C ILE A 283 10.62 -2.76 1.47
N ARG A 284 10.87 -1.85 2.41
CA ARG A 284 10.52 -1.97 3.82
C ARG A 284 9.86 -0.70 4.31
N PHE A 285 8.96 -0.85 5.27
CA PHE A 285 8.28 0.26 5.92
C PHE A 285 8.86 0.42 7.32
N TYR A 286 8.74 1.62 7.87
CA TYR A 286 9.17 1.91 9.23
C TYR A 286 8.17 2.83 9.92
N HIS A 287 7.95 2.55 11.20
CA HIS A 287 7.07 3.32 12.07
C HIS A 287 7.66 3.29 13.50
N PRO A 288 7.55 4.37 14.30
CA PRO A 288 8.21 4.44 15.61
C PRO A 288 7.72 3.38 16.60
N ASP A 289 6.43 3.04 16.53
CA ASP A 289 5.78 2.12 17.48
C ASP A 289 5.46 0.75 16.88
N LYS A 290 5.78 0.48 15.61
CA LYS A 290 5.43 -0.78 14.91
C LYS A 290 6.65 -1.37 14.22
N GLU A 291 7.00 -2.60 14.57
CA GLU A 291 8.22 -3.27 14.08
C GLU A 291 8.25 -3.43 12.56
N ASP A 292 7.14 -3.80 11.93
CA ASP A 292 7.06 -3.96 10.48
C ASP A 292 6.79 -2.65 9.71
N GLY A 293 6.56 -1.56 10.46
CA GLY A 293 6.17 -0.26 9.92
C GLY A 293 4.83 -0.26 9.20
N LEU A 294 4.02 -1.32 9.29
CA LEU A 294 2.73 -1.38 8.60
C LEU A 294 1.61 -0.86 9.49
N LEU A 295 0.57 -0.33 8.84
CA LEU A 295 -0.65 -0.01 9.56
C LEU A 295 -1.29 -1.29 10.13
N SER A 296 -1.78 -1.21 11.35
CA SER A 296 -2.52 -2.27 12.02
C SER A 296 -3.77 -2.55 11.20
N LYS A 297 -3.97 -3.82 10.86
CA LYS A 297 -5.07 -4.27 10.02
C LYS A 297 -5.72 -5.47 10.68
N LEU A 298 -7.05 -5.48 10.66
CA LEU A 298 -7.82 -6.66 11.00
C LEU A 298 -8.08 -7.41 9.70
N CYS A 299 -7.57 -8.63 9.55
CA CYS A 299 -7.81 -9.46 8.37
C CYS A 299 -8.52 -10.75 8.77
N HIS A 300 -9.72 -10.97 8.24
CA HIS A 300 -10.44 -12.23 8.35
C HIS A 300 -10.60 -12.83 6.95
N LYS A 301 -9.92 -13.96 6.69
CA LYS A 301 -9.77 -14.55 5.36
C LYS A 301 -9.17 -13.52 4.37
N ASP A 302 -9.84 -13.25 3.24
CA ASP A 302 -9.38 -12.30 2.22
C ASP A 302 -9.81 -10.84 2.47
N MET A 303 -10.63 -10.61 3.50
CA MET A 303 -11.14 -9.29 3.83
C MET A 303 -10.31 -8.66 4.95
N CYS A 304 -9.74 -7.49 4.66
CA CYS A 304 -8.97 -6.71 5.63
C CYS A 304 -9.58 -5.33 5.81
N ARG A 305 -9.72 -4.90 7.08
CA ARG A 305 -10.09 -3.55 7.48
C ARG A 305 -8.93 -2.89 8.21
N CYS A 306 -8.83 -1.56 8.08
CA CYS A 306 -7.87 -0.76 8.84
C CYS A 306 -8.24 -0.81 10.32
N ALA A 307 -7.29 -1.17 11.18
CA ALA A 307 -7.44 -1.24 12.62
C ALA A 307 -6.55 -0.18 13.30
N GLU A 308 -6.38 1.00 12.70
CA GLU A 308 -5.71 2.14 13.36
C GLU A 308 -6.63 2.89 14.32
N GLU A 309 -7.93 2.73 14.14
CA GLU A 309 -8.94 3.45 14.91
C GLU A 309 -8.95 3.01 16.38
N ASN A 310 -9.68 3.75 17.21
CA ASN A 310 -9.91 3.38 18.60
C ASN A 310 -10.57 2.00 18.69
N CYS A 311 -10.32 1.30 19.80
CA CYS A 311 -10.80 -0.07 19.97
C CYS A 311 -12.32 -0.16 20.12
N PHE A 312 -12.95 0.81 20.79
CA PHE A 312 -14.39 0.93 21.04
C PHE A 312 -14.70 2.36 21.50
N MET A 313 -15.99 2.72 21.53
CA MET A 313 -16.44 4.11 21.75
C MET A 313 -16.10 4.67 23.13
N HIS A 314 -16.12 3.86 24.18
CA HIS A 314 -16.00 4.35 25.57
C HIS A 314 -15.12 3.48 26.44
N PRO A 315 -14.10 4.05 27.12
CA PRO A 315 -13.41 3.37 28.22
C PRO A 315 -14.40 3.03 29.35
N MET A 316 -14.22 1.90 30.03
CA MET A 316 -15.12 1.40 31.09
C MET A 316 -15.23 2.32 32.34
N ASP A 317 -14.53 3.45 32.39
CA ASP A 317 -14.33 4.28 33.58
C ASP A 317 -15.09 5.64 33.56
N GLU A 318 -15.84 5.96 32.50
CA GLU A 318 -16.64 7.20 32.42
C GLU A 318 -18.07 7.00 32.95
N LYS A 319 -18.58 7.98 33.72
CA LYS A 319 -19.96 7.95 34.23
C LYS A 319 -20.94 8.32 33.11
N ILE A 320 -21.53 7.31 32.51
CA ILE A 320 -22.50 7.47 31.42
C ILE A 320 -23.91 7.56 32.01
N THR A 321 -24.69 8.53 31.53
CA THR A 321 -26.09 8.71 31.96
C THR A 321 -27.05 7.84 31.14
N LEU A 322 -28.28 7.64 31.63
CA LEU A 322 -29.32 6.91 30.90
C LEU A 322 -29.65 7.58 29.56
N ASP A 323 -29.81 8.91 29.56
CA ASP A 323 -30.18 9.67 28.36
C ASP A 323 -29.10 9.60 27.28
N GLU A 324 -27.82 9.69 27.66
CA GLU A 324 -26.70 9.52 26.71
C GLU A 324 -26.68 8.12 26.07
N ARG A 325 -26.99 7.06 26.82
CA ARG A 325 -27.10 5.70 26.24
C ARG A 325 -28.22 5.62 25.22
N LEU A 326 -29.38 6.19 25.53
CA LEU A 326 -30.54 6.22 24.62
C LEU A 326 -30.21 6.99 23.35
N ASP A 327 -29.67 8.21 23.49
CA ASP A 327 -29.30 9.05 22.35
C ASP A 327 -28.28 8.34 21.45
N LYS A 328 -27.22 7.74 22.03
CA LYS A 328 -26.18 7.03 21.26
C LYS A 328 -26.68 5.75 20.61
N ALA A 329 -27.47 4.93 21.30
CA ALA A 329 -28.04 3.70 20.72
C ALA A 329 -29.06 3.99 19.59
N CYS A 330 -29.57 5.23 19.54
CA CYS A 330 -30.52 5.71 18.54
C CYS A 330 -29.91 6.57 17.44
N GLU A 331 -28.58 6.78 17.43
CA GLU A 331 -27.93 7.45 16.32
C GLU A 331 -28.16 6.70 14.99
N PRO A 332 -28.37 7.44 13.87
CA PRO A 332 -28.50 6.83 12.57
C PRO A 332 -27.26 6.00 12.22
N GLY A 333 -27.47 4.71 11.95
CA GLY A 333 -26.40 3.76 11.61
C GLY A 333 -26.19 2.67 12.66
N VAL A 334 -26.64 2.87 13.90
CA VAL A 334 -26.65 1.80 14.92
C VAL A 334 -27.64 0.72 14.48
N ASP A 335 -27.11 -0.45 14.13
CA ASP A 335 -27.87 -1.53 13.50
C ASP A 335 -28.45 -2.48 14.55
N TYR A 336 -27.66 -2.86 15.55
CA TYR A 336 -28.06 -3.84 16.57
C TYR A 336 -27.78 -3.35 17.99
N VAL A 337 -28.59 -3.79 18.96
CA VAL A 337 -28.33 -3.59 20.40
C VAL A 337 -28.68 -4.89 21.13
N TYR A 338 -27.68 -5.50 21.78
CA TYR A 338 -27.81 -6.81 22.42
C TYR A 338 -27.28 -6.80 23.85
N LYS A 339 -27.92 -7.60 24.71
CA LYS A 339 -27.31 -8.12 25.93
C LYS A 339 -26.68 -9.46 25.61
N THR A 340 -25.37 -9.57 25.83
CA THR A 340 -24.59 -10.76 25.50
C THR A 340 -23.88 -11.31 26.74
N ARG A 341 -23.51 -12.59 26.68
CA ARG A 341 -22.66 -13.23 27.69
C ARG A 341 -21.45 -13.85 27.01
N LEU A 342 -20.26 -13.58 27.52
CA LEU A 342 -19.04 -14.15 26.97
C LEU A 342 -18.91 -15.62 27.36
N LEU A 343 -18.89 -16.51 26.37
CA LEU A 343 -18.77 -17.95 26.59
C LEU A 343 -17.31 -18.40 26.61
N LYS A 344 -16.51 -17.95 25.64
CA LYS A 344 -15.08 -18.25 25.56
C LYS A 344 -14.30 -17.23 24.74
N LYS A 345 -13.00 -17.17 24.98
CA LYS A 345 -12.03 -16.40 24.19
C LYS A 345 -11.15 -17.33 23.35
N GLU A 346 -11.07 -17.06 22.06
CA GLU A 346 -10.17 -17.72 21.12
C GLU A 346 -9.10 -16.69 20.69
N LEU A 347 -7.93 -16.75 21.33
CA LEU A 347 -6.85 -15.78 21.10
C LEU A 347 -6.00 -16.18 19.89
N SER A 348 -5.63 -15.21 19.05
CA SER A 348 -4.70 -15.40 17.92
C SER A 348 -3.54 -14.39 17.98
N GLU A 349 -2.64 -14.50 17.01
CA GLU A 349 -1.50 -13.57 16.83
C GLU A 349 -1.94 -12.24 16.20
N ASP A 350 -2.99 -12.25 15.36
CA ASP A 350 -3.46 -11.05 14.66
C ASP A 350 -4.75 -10.45 15.28
N PHE A 351 -5.66 -11.31 15.75
CA PHE A 351 -6.98 -10.92 16.27
C PHE A 351 -7.52 -11.90 17.30
N ASP A 352 -8.43 -11.43 18.14
CA ASP A 352 -9.12 -12.25 19.12
C ASP A 352 -10.57 -12.46 18.73
N ASP A 353 -11.02 -13.70 18.83
CA ASP A 353 -12.39 -14.12 18.66
C ASP A 353 -13.05 -14.26 20.04
N TYR A 354 -14.07 -13.46 20.30
CA TYR A 354 -14.90 -13.52 21.49
C TYR A 354 -16.23 -14.19 21.13
N VAL A 355 -16.44 -15.42 21.60
CA VAL A 355 -17.70 -16.13 21.34
C VAL A 355 -18.71 -15.71 22.40
N MET A 356 -19.69 -14.94 21.95
CA MET A 356 -20.74 -14.36 22.77
C MET A 356 -22.07 -15.09 22.52
N VAL A 357 -22.83 -15.35 23.58
CA VAL A 357 -24.22 -15.80 23.49
C VAL A 357 -25.15 -14.59 23.59
N VAL A 358 -26.09 -14.45 22.66
CA VAL A 358 -27.09 -13.38 22.70
C VAL A 358 -28.20 -13.75 23.67
N GLU A 359 -28.19 -13.17 24.88
CA GLU A 359 -29.17 -13.45 25.93
C GLU A 359 -30.45 -12.63 25.75
N GLN A 360 -30.34 -11.40 25.22
CA GLN A 360 -31.50 -10.56 24.94
C GLN A 360 -31.25 -9.66 23.72
N ILE A 361 -32.27 -9.57 22.87
CA ILE A 361 -32.29 -8.66 21.71
C ILE A 361 -33.07 -7.41 22.12
N ILE A 362 -32.37 -6.29 22.27
CA ILE A 362 -32.96 -4.99 22.65
C ILE A 362 -33.38 -4.23 21.39
N LYS A 363 -32.52 -4.25 20.35
CA LYS A 363 -32.80 -3.72 19.01
C LYS A 363 -32.35 -4.75 17.98
N SER A 364 -33.29 -5.21 17.15
CA SER A 364 -32.98 -6.09 16.03
C SER A 364 -32.25 -5.33 14.93
N GLY A 365 -31.22 -5.96 14.36
CA GLY A 365 -30.43 -5.40 13.26
C GLY A 365 -30.54 -6.21 11.98
N SER A 366 -29.53 -6.09 11.12
CA SER A 366 -29.44 -6.75 9.83
C SER A 366 -29.21 -8.28 9.93
N ASP A 367 -28.62 -8.74 11.04
CA ASP A 367 -28.52 -10.16 11.37
C ASP A 367 -29.80 -10.67 12.05
N GLU A 368 -30.32 -11.79 11.54
CA GLU A 368 -31.53 -12.48 12.06
C GLU A 368 -31.15 -13.43 13.20
N VAL A 369 -30.42 -12.91 14.19
CA VAL A 369 -30.01 -13.69 15.36
C VAL A 369 -31.20 -13.97 16.27
N GLN A 370 -31.22 -15.17 16.88
CA GLN A 370 -32.21 -15.54 17.89
C GLN A 370 -31.58 -15.58 19.29
N VAL A 371 -32.41 -15.38 20.31
CA VAL A 371 -32.00 -15.51 21.71
C VAL A 371 -31.42 -16.92 21.96
N GLY A 372 -30.26 -16.97 22.61
CA GLY A 372 -29.50 -18.18 22.89
C GLY A 372 -28.52 -18.60 21.79
N GLN A 373 -28.49 -17.92 20.63
CA GLN A 373 -27.51 -18.20 19.59
C GLN A 373 -26.13 -17.60 19.91
N GLU A 374 -25.10 -18.30 19.44
CA GLU A 374 -23.72 -17.85 19.50
C GLU A 374 -23.38 -16.93 18.32
N ARG A 375 -22.59 -15.89 18.60
CA ARG A 375 -21.98 -15.00 17.62
C ARG A 375 -20.53 -14.70 17.98
N ARG A 376 -19.73 -14.54 16.93
CA ARG A 376 -18.30 -14.22 17.03
C ARG A 376 -18.10 -12.72 16.95
N PHE A 377 -17.50 -12.15 17.97
CA PHE A 377 -17.03 -10.78 17.99
C PHE A 377 -15.51 -10.76 17.82
N ILE A 378 -15.01 -10.09 16.80
CA ILE A 378 -13.61 -10.07 16.40
C ILE A 378 -13.01 -8.72 16.78
N SER A 379 -11.89 -8.72 17.50
CA SER A 379 -11.12 -7.50 17.76
C SER A 379 -9.64 -7.68 17.45
N HIS A 380 -8.95 -6.60 17.08
CA HIS A 380 -7.52 -6.64 16.82
C HIS A 380 -6.75 -6.88 18.13
N ILE A 381 -5.63 -7.62 18.09
CA ILE A 381 -4.83 -7.97 19.29
C ILE A 381 -4.45 -6.76 20.15
N LYS A 382 -4.19 -5.60 19.52
CA LYS A 382 -3.91 -4.31 20.21
C LYS A 382 -4.99 -3.91 21.23
N CYS A 383 -6.23 -4.36 21.03
CA CYS A 383 -7.38 -4.03 21.84
C CYS A 383 -7.61 -4.99 23.02
N ARG A 384 -6.84 -6.09 23.10
CA ARG A 384 -6.95 -7.10 24.16
C ARG A 384 -6.86 -6.50 25.57
N GLU A 385 -5.87 -5.65 25.79
CA GLU A 385 -5.64 -4.97 27.07
C GLU A 385 -6.67 -3.88 27.37
N ALA A 386 -7.28 -3.28 26.35
CA ALA A 386 -8.31 -2.26 26.52
C ALA A 386 -9.68 -2.89 26.83
N LEU A 387 -10.01 -4.01 26.18
CA LEU A 387 -11.32 -4.67 26.28
C LEU A 387 -11.53 -5.39 27.62
N LYS A 388 -10.49 -6.05 28.15
CA LYS A 388 -10.51 -6.80 29.43
C LYS A 388 -11.77 -7.65 29.69
N LEU A 389 -12.39 -8.16 28.62
CA LEU A 389 -13.58 -9.01 28.69
C LEU A 389 -13.32 -10.22 29.61
N GLN A 390 -14.32 -10.72 30.32
CA GLN A 390 -14.22 -11.83 31.27
C GLN A 390 -15.21 -12.93 30.88
N GLU A 391 -14.75 -14.18 30.92
CA GLU A 391 -15.61 -15.31 30.59
C GLU A 391 -16.69 -15.48 31.65
N GLY A 392 -17.92 -15.75 31.22
CA GLY A 392 -19.09 -15.88 32.09
C GLY A 392 -19.80 -14.57 32.42
N LYS A 393 -19.18 -13.41 32.20
CA LYS A 393 -19.80 -12.09 32.46
C LYS A 393 -20.70 -11.62 31.31
N HIS A 394 -21.62 -10.73 31.64
CA HIS A 394 -22.55 -10.10 30.71
C HIS A 394 -22.05 -8.75 30.21
N TYR A 395 -22.45 -8.41 28.98
CA TYR A 395 -22.07 -7.16 28.31
C TYR A 395 -23.23 -6.60 27.50
N LEU A 396 -23.43 -5.28 27.60
CA LEU A 396 -24.26 -4.51 26.68
C LEU A 396 -23.41 -4.13 25.46
N MET A 397 -23.88 -4.48 24.27
CA MET A 397 -23.17 -4.24 23.02
C MET A 397 -24.09 -3.68 21.94
N TRP A 398 -23.62 -2.66 21.24
CA TRP A 398 -24.23 -2.18 19.99
C TRP A 398 -23.17 -1.74 19.00
N GLY A 399 -23.53 -1.68 17.73
CA GLY A 399 -22.60 -1.31 16.67
C GLY A 399 -23.29 -1.00 15.35
N MET A 400 -22.49 -0.68 14.34
CA MET A 400 -22.98 -0.31 13.03
C MET A 400 -23.09 -1.51 12.09
N SER A 401 -23.95 -1.40 11.07
CA SER A 401 -24.09 -2.42 10.02
C SER A 401 -22.80 -2.63 9.21
N ALA A 402 -21.94 -1.60 9.13
CA ALA A 402 -20.63 -1.66 8.49
C ALA A 402 -19.63 -2.57 9.24
N ASP A 403 -19.90 -2.91 10.50
CA ASP A 403 -19.06 -3.77 11.33
C ASP A 403 -19.47 -5.26 11.24
N LEU A 404 -20.51 -5.58 10.45
CA LEU A 404 -20.92 -6.95 10.18
C LEU A 404 -20.08 -7.54 9.05
N TRP A 405 -19.47 -8.69 9.32
CA TRP A 405 -18.60 -9.43 8.41
C TRP A 405 -19.11 -10.83 8.11
N GLY A 406 -18.92 -11.28 6.88
CA GLY A 406 -19.37 -12.60 6.42
C GLY A 406 -20.74 -12.56 5.75
N GLU A 407 -21.23 -13.75 5.37
CA GLU A 407 -22.53 -13.94 4.74
C GLU A 407 -23.43 -14.76 5.65
N LYS A 408 -24.75 -14.52 5.59
CA LYS A 408 -25.74 -15.32 6.32
C LYS A 408 -25.55 -16.81 5.98
N PRO A 409 -25.56 -17.73 6.97
CA PRO A 409 -25.93 -17.53 8.37
C PRO A 409 -24.76 -17.19 9.32
N ASN A 410 -23.52 -17.08 8.82
CA ASN A 410 -22.30 -16.97 9.63
C ASN A 410 -21.78 -15.53 9.68
N ILE A 411 -22.61 -14.62 10.21
CA ILE A 411 -22.21 -13.23 10.43
C ILE A 411 -21.32 -13.15 11.67
N SER A 412 -20.20 -12.45 11.54
CA SER A 412 -19.28 -12.08 12.62
C SER A 412 -19.32 -10.57 12.81
N TYR A 413 -19.06 -10.12 14.02
CA TYR A 413 -19.16 -8.72 14.42
C TYR A 413 -17.76 -8.17 14.68
N ILE A 414 -17.37 -7.06 14.08
CA ILE A 414 -16.10 -6.41 14.40
C ILE A 414 -16.30 -5.46 15.56
N ILE A 415 -15.44 -5.57 16.58
CA ILE A 415 -15.32 -4.55 17.63
C ILE A 415 -14.34 -3.48 17.12
N GLY A 416 -14.86 -2.29 16.80
CA GLY A 416 -14.11 -1.13 16.34
C GLY A 416 -14.54 0.16 17.03
N LYS A 417 -14.07 1.30 16.54
CA LYS A 417 -14.26 2.62 17.20
C LYS A 417 -15.73 3.01 17.45
N ASP A 418 -16.66 2.48 16.67
CA ASP A 418 -18.09 2.80 16.70
C ASP A 418 -18.91 1.69 17.40
N THR A 419 -18.22 0.69 17.97
CA THR A 419 -18.83 -0.36 18.77
C THR A 419 -18.90 0.11 20.23
N TRP A 420 -20.07 0.01 20.82
CA TRP A 420 -20.25 0.16 22.26
C TRP A 420 -20.05 -1.16 22.97
N LEU A 421 -19.33 -1.11 24.08
CA LEU A 421 -19.12 -2.25 24.96
C LEU A 421 -19.13 -1.77 26.40
N GLU A 422 -20.08 -2.27 27.18
CA GLU A 422 -20.23 -1.94 28.59
C GLU A 422 -20.49 -3.23 29.38
N GLN A 423 -19.78 -3.43 30.49
CA GLN A 423 -20.00 -4.59 31.35
C GLN A 423 -21.33 -4.45 32.09
N TRP A 424 -22.13 -5.50 32.03
CA TRP A 424 -23.39 -5.59 32.74
C TRP A 424 -23.16 -6.39 34.04
N PRO A 425 -23.27 -5.76 35.23
CA PRO A 425 -23.02 -6.44 36.49
C PRO A 425 -23.97 -7.61 36.75
N GLU A 426 -23.50 -8.64 37.44
CA GLU A 426 -24.34 -9.77 37.84
C GLU A 426 -25.35 -9.37 38.93
N ALA A 427 -26.37 -10.21 39.15
CA ALA A 427 -27.47 -9.90 40.07
C ALA A 427 -27.02 -9.68 41.53
N ASP A 428 -25.96 -10.35 41.95
CA ASP A 428 -25.29 -10.18 43.24
C ASP A 428 -24.47 -8.89 43.29
N GLU A 429 -23.71 -8.58 42.22
CA GLU A 429 -22.92 -7.34 42.10
C GLU A 429 -23.81 -6.08 42.06
N CYS A 430 -25.05 -6.20 41.57
CA CYS A 430 -26.03 -5.11 41.61
C CYS A 430 -26.53 -4.76 43.02
N GLN A 431 -26.25 -5.58 44.04
CA GLN A 431 -26.60 -5.26 45.44
C GLN A 431 -25.60 -4.30 46.09
N ASP A 432 -24.43 -4.10 45.47
CA ASP A 432 -23.42 -3.16 45.95
C ASP A 432 -23.85 -1.72 45.63
N GLU A 433 -23.69 -0.80 46.58
CA GLU A 433 -24.07 0.63 46.41
C GLU A 433 -23.38 1.29 45.20
N GLU A 434 -22.21 0.80 44.80
CA GLU A 434 -21.46 1.29 43.64
C GLU A 434 -22.14 0.95 42.30
N ASN A 435 -22.81 -0.21 42.21
CA ASN A 435 -23.41 -0.73 40.98
C ASN A 435 -24.93 -0.58 40.92
N GLU A 436 -25.58 -0.31 42.05
CA GLU A 436 -27.04 -0.20 42.15
C GLU A 436 -27.62 0.75 41.08
N LYS A 437 -27.02 1.94 40.96
CA LYS A 437 -27.44 2.94 39.96
C LYS A 437 -27.24 2.45 38.53
N LEU A 438 -26.09 1.83 38.24
CA LEU A 438 -25.77 1.32 36.91
C LEU A 438 -26.77 0.23 36.48
N CYS A 439 -27.08 -0.71 37.38
CA CYS A 439 -28.04 -1.77 37.09
C CYS A 439 -29.46 -1.23 36.86
N GLN A 440 -29.89 -0.23 37.64
CA GLN A 440 -31.17 0.46 37.41
C GLN A 440 -31.20 1.18 36.07
N ASP A 441 -30.14 1.91 35.72
CA ASP A 441 -30.03 2.64 34.45
C ASP A 441 -30.05 1.66 33.25
N LEU A 442 -29.31 0.55 33.30
CA LEU A 442 -29.29 -0.47 32.24
C LEU A 442 -30.66 -1.19 32.07
N ALA A 443 -31.36 -1.44 33.17
CA ALA A 443 -32.71 -2.01 33.14
C ALA A 443 -33.71 -1.02 32.50
N ASN A 444 -33.68 0.25 32.92
CA ASN A 444 -34.52 1.31 32.38
C ASN A 444 -34.23 1.57 30.90
N PHE A 445 -32.95 1.55 30.49
CA PHE A 445 -32.53 1.65 29.10
C PHE A 445 -33.18 0.54 28.26
N THR A 446 -33.12 -0.69 28.74
CA THR A 446 -33.67 -1.86 28.04
C THR A 446 -35.18 -1.77 27.90
N GLU A 447 -35.90 -1.40 28.97
CA GLU A 447 -37.35 -1.22 28.92
C GLU A 447 -37.73 -0.10 27.94
N ASN A 448 -37.06 1.05 28.01
CA ASN A 448 -37.33 2.17 27.11
C ASN A 448 -37.11 1.80 25.63
N MET A 449 -35.98 1.17 25.32
CA MET A 449 -35.64 0.79 23.95
C MET A 449 -36.60 -0.26 23.38
N VAL A 450 -37.05 -1.22 24.19
CA VAL A 450 -37.98 -2.28 23.74
C VAL A 450 -39.41 -1.75 23.58
N VAL A 451 -39.86 -0.85 24.46
CA VAL A 451 -41.24 -0.35 24.47
C VAL A 451 -41.44 0.82 23.51
N PHE A 452 -40.55 1.81 23.54
CA PHE A 452 -40.70 3.05 22.77
C PHE A 452 -39.84 3.09 21.51
N GLY A 453 -38.78 2.28 21.46
CA GLY A 453 -37.81 2.33 20.37
C GLY A 453 -37.05 3.66 20.33
N CYS A 454 -36.46 3.94 19.17
CA CYS A 454 -35.75 5.19 18.96
C CYS A 454 -36.70 6.31 18.50
N PRO A 455 -36.58 7.53 19.05
CA PRO A 455 -37.29 8.68 18.53
C PRO A 455 -36.82 8.98 17.10
N ASN A 456 -37.77 9.33 16.21
CA ASN A 456 -37.52 9.65 14.80
C ASN A 456 -36.78 10.97 14.61
#